data_AF-A0A1G6BE92-F1
#
_entry.id   AF-A0A1G6BE92-F1
#
_cell.length_a   1.000
_cell.length_b   1.000
_cell.length_c   1.000
_cell.angle_alpha   90.00
_cell.angle_beta   90.00
_cell.angle_gamma   90.00
#
_symmetry.space_group_name_H-M   'P 1'
#
loop_
_entity.id
_entity.type
_entity.pdbx_description
1 polymer ?
#
loop_
_entity_poly.entity_id
_entity_poly.type
_entity_poly.pdbx_seq_one_letter_code
_entity_poly.pdbx_strand_id
1 'polypeptide(L)'
;MSCHSGSAGGEELKRLVSERKKLPVGIQSFEKLIESNAIYVDKTEYIYRLSHEITPIFLSRPRRFGKSLLLSTLRAYWEGKKELFKGLAIEQLEADDPEAWKSYPVFYFDLNGQDHSKLSALDDALAAHLKQWEQEYIGTGSNDPLPIRFNNLLKKAHEKTGQRCVVLVDG
;
A
#
# COMPACT_ATOMS: atom_id res chain seq x y z
N MET A 1 2.56 54.79 32.65
CA MET A 1 2.13 54.23 31.35
C MET A 1 3.27 53.37 30.83
N SER A 2 3.16 52.04 30.91
CA SER A 2 4.14 51.14 30.27
C SER A 2 3.39 50.05 29.54
N CYS A 3 3.72 49.91 28.26
CA CYS A 3 3.05 49.14 27.23
C CYS A 3 3.01 47.64 27.55
N HIS A 4 1.83 47.04 27.47
CA HIS A 4 1.63 45.60 27.28
C HIS A 4 1.02 45.39 25.90
N SER A 5 1.82 44.95 24.93
CA SER A 5 1.32 44.27 23.72
C SER A 5 2.50 43.76 22.90
N GLY A 6 2.81 42.48 23.03
CA GLY A 6 3.86 41.83 22.23
C GLY A 6 3.84 40.29 22.22
N SER A 7 2.96 39.63 22.97
CA SER A 7 3.04 38.17 23.16
C SER A 7 2.14 37.32 22.24
N ALA A 8 1.04 37.88 21.71
CA ALA A 8 0.00 37.07 21.06
C ALA A 8 0.39 36.57 19.65
N GLY A 9 1.05 37.41 18.83
CA GLY A 9 1.36 37.06 17.44
C GLY A 9 2.43 35.97 17.28
N GLY A 10 3.33 35.80 18.25
CA GLY A 10 4.39 34.79 18.20
C GLY A 10 3.91 33.38 18.54
N GLU A 11 2.92 33.25 19.42
CA GLU A 11 2.31 31.96 19.77
C GLU A 11 1.36 31.48 18.67
N GLU A 12 0.62 32.40 18.05
CA GLU A 12 -0.27 32.10 16.92
C GLU A 12 0.52 31.65 15.68
N LEU A 13 1.67 32.28 15.38
CA LEU A 13 2.52 31.86 14.27
C LEU A 13 3.17 30.49 14.53
N LYS A 14 3.59 30.20 15.78
CA LYS A 14 4.10 28.88 16.18
C LYS A 14 3.02 27.82 16.08
N ARG A 15 1.79 28.14 16.48
CA ARG A 15 0.61 27.27 16.35
C ARG A 15 0.28 26.99 14.89
N LEU A 16 0.22 28.01 14.03
CA LEU A 16 -0.02 27.84 12.59
C LEU A 16 1.10 27.04 11.89
N VAL A 17 2.36 27.22 12.29
CA VAL A 17 3.48 26.40 11.80
C VAL A 17 3.40 24.97 12.32
N SER A 18 2.93 24.76 13.55
CA SER A 18 2.68 23.43 14.14
C SER A 18 1.46 22.72 13.53
N GLU A 19 0.47 23.46 13.04
CA GLU A 19 -0.76 22.93 12.44
C GLU A 19 -0.62 22.67 10.92
N ARG A 20 0.46 23.17 10.28
CA ARG A 20 0.73 22.88 8.87
C ARG A 20 1.26 21.46 8.68
N LYS A 21 0.46 20.62 8.01
CA LYS A 21 0.87 19.30 7.56
C LYS A 21 2.12 19.40 6.66
N LYS A 22 3.04 18.45 6.84
CA LYS A 22 4.29 18.39 6.06
C LYS A 22 4.04 17.82 4.66
N LEU A 23 4.86 18.23 3.69
CA LEU A 23 4.88 17.57 2.38
C LEU A 23 5.56 16.19 2.51
N PRO A 24 4.98 15.12 1.97
CA PRO A 24 5.49 13.75 2.12
C PRO A 24 6.64 13.45 1.15
N VAL A 25 7.73 14.23 1.22
CA VAL A 25 8.87 14.06 0.31
C VAL A 25 9.52 12.69 0.53
N GLY A 26 9.52 11.86 -0.51
CA GLY A 26 10.14 10.52 -0.49
C GLY A 26 9.32 9.44 0.23
N ILE A 27 8.12 9.74 0.73
CA ILE A 27 7.25 8.74 1.36
C ILE A 27 6.49 7.99 0.27
N GLN A 28 6.70 6.68 0.20
CA GLN A 28 6.08 5.79 -0.80
C GLN A 28 5.14 4.75 -0.18
N SER A 29 5.04 4.72 1.15
CA SER A 29 4.10 3.86 1.88
C SER A 29 2.88 4.69 2.28
N PHE A 30 1.71 4.23 1.89
CA PHE A 30 0.43 4.83 2.25
C PHE A 30 0.24 4.90 3.76
N GLU A 31 0.47 3.78 4.46
CA GLU A 31 0.41 3.70 5.92
C GLU A 31 1.30 4.75 6.59
N LYS A 32 2.60 4.81 6.24
CA LYS A 32 3.50 5.83 6.78
C LYS A 32 3.06 7.25 6.46
N LEU A 33 2.47 7.46 5.27
CA LEU A 33 1.99 8.78 4.86
C LEU A 33 0.81 9.23 5.74
N ILE A 34 -0.16 8.36 5.98
CA ILE A 34 -1.31 8.62 6.84
C ILE A 34 -0.87 8.80 8.30
N GLU A 35 -0.05 7.89 8.83
CA GLU A 35 0.47 7.96 10.21
C GLU A 35 1.31 9.21 10.48
N SER A 36 2.07 9.68 9.49
CA SER A 36 2.88 10.90 9.61
C SER A 36 2.06 12.20 9.61
N ASN A 37 0.73 12.11 9.45
CA ASN A 37 -0.17 13.24 9.29
C ASN A 37 0.34 14.26 8.24
N ALA A 38 0.93 13.74 7.15
CA ALA A 38 1.40 14.54 6.04
C ALA A 38 0.25 14.97 5.11
N ILE A 39 0.53 15.88 4.18
CA ILE A 39 -0.40 16.23 3.11
C ILE A 39 -0.56 15.01 2.20
N TYR A 40 -1.79 14.51 2.07
CA TYR A 40 -2.16 13.46 1.13
C TYR A 40 -3.10 14.03 0.07
N VAL A 41 -2.82 13.75 -1.20
CA VAL A 41 -3.79 13.98 -2.27
C VAL A 41 -4.62 12.71 -2.38
N ASP A 42 -5.87 12.79 -1.92
CA ASP A 42 -6.77 11.65 -1.91
C ASP A 42 -7.07 11.16 -3.33
N LYS A 43 -6.74 9.90 -3.58
CA LYS A 43 -7.02 9.17 -4.84
C LYS A 43 -7.81 7.89 -4.59
N THR A 44 -8.39 7.73 -3.41
CA THR A 44 -9.02 6.49 -2.98
C THR A 44 -10.34 6.20 -3.71
N GLU A 45 -10.99 7.21 -4.29
CA GLU A 45 -12.08 7.00 -5.26
C GLU A 45 -11.61 6.16 -6.46
N TYR A 46 -10.41 6.40 -6.98
CA TYR A 46 -9.87 5.58 -8.07
C TYR A 46 -9.57 4.17 -7.59
N ILE A 47 -9.12 3.99 -6.35
CA ILE A 47 -8.92 2.65 -5.76
C ILE A 47 -10.23 1.87 -5.75
N TYR A 48 -11.32 2.50 -5.29
CA TYR A 48 -12.66 1.90 -5.30
C TYR A 48 -13.08 1.46 -6.70
N ARG A 49 -12.92 2.35 -7.70
CA ARG A 49 -13.25 2.00 -9.09
C ARG A 49 -12.39 0.86 -9.62
N LEU A 50 -11.08 0.89 -9.35
CA LEU A 50 -10.15 -0.18 -9.73
C LEU A 50 -10.51 -1.53 -9.10
N SER A 51 -11.06 -1.55 -7.88
CA SER A 51 -11.41 -2.78 -7.18
C SER A 51 -12.76 -3.37 -7.58
N HIS A 52 -13.70 -2.53 -8.04
CA HIS A 52 -15.08 -2.94 -8.35
C HIS A 52 -15.36 -3.09 -9.85
N GLU A 53 -14.60 -2.44 -10.72
CA GLU A 53 -14.82 -2.49 -12.17
C GLU A 53 -14.04 -3.67 -12.80
N ILE A 54 -14.74 -4.53 -13.53
CA ILE A 54 -14.13 -5.68 -14.24
C ILE A 54 -13.57 -5.20 -15.58
N THR A 55 -12.45 -4.46 -15.54
CA THR A 55 -11.76 -4.03 -16.75
C THR A 55 -10.24 -4.04 -16.57
N PRO A 56 -9.46 -4.50 -17.57
CA PRO A 56 -8.02 -4.30 -17.59
C PRO A 56 -7.74 -2.79 -17.62
N ILE A 57 -7.07 -2.28 -16.59
CA ILE A 57 -6.81 -0.84 -16.46
C ILE A 57 -5.34 -0.56 -16.72
N PHE A 58 -5.09 0.31 -17.69
CA PHE A 58 -3.75 0.79 -18.02
C PHE A 58 -3.46 2.08 -17.26
N LEU A 59 -2.51 2.03 -16.33
CA LEU A 59 -1.99 3.20 -15.65
C LEU A 59 -0.79 3.75 -16.44
N SER A 60 -1.01 4.80 -17.23
CA SER A 60 0.07 5.47 -17.97
C SER A 60 1.20 5.90 -17.02
N ARG A 61 2.48 5.64 -17.36
CA ARG A 61 3.65 5.82 -16.48
C ARG A 61 4.44 7.11 -16.75
N PRO A 62 4.09 8.27 -16.16
CA PRO A 62 5.06 9.31 -15.87
C PRO A 62 6.00 8.87 -14.73
N ARG A 63 7.31 9.07 -14.88
CA ARG A 63 8.28 8.82 -13.80
C ARG A 63 7.91 9.69 -12.59
N ARG A 64 7.92 9.10 -11.38
CA ARG A 64 7.49 9.73 -10.10
C ARG A 64 5.98 10.04 -9.97
N PHE A 65 5.12 9.41 -10.76
CA PHE A 65 3.67 9.57 -10.64
C PHE A 65 3.05 8.97 -9.36
N GLY A 66 3.86 8.29 -8.53
CA GLY A 66 3.41 7.69 -7.27
C GLY A 66 2.87 6.26 -7.42
N LYS A 67 3.42 5.46 -8.35
CA LYS A 67 3.06 4.05 -8.53
C LYS A 67 3.19 3.25 -7.23
N SER A 68 4.35 3.31 -6.57
CA SER A 68 4.59 2.61 -5.31
C SER A 68 3.61 3.04 -4.22
N LEU A 69 3.32 4.35 -4.12
CA LEU A 69 2.31 4.86 -3.20
C LEU A 69 0.91 4.30 -3.53
N LEU A 70 0.52 4.28 -4.80
CA LEU A 70 -0.74 3.70 -5.25
C LEU A 70 -0.84 2.21 -4.93
N LEU A 71 0.19 1.42 -5.26
CA LEU A 71 0.22 -0.01 -4.95
C LEU A 71 0.22 -0.27 -3.44
N SER A 72 0.90 0.57 -2.65
CA SER A 72 0.83 0.49 -1.18
C SER A 72 -0.55 0.86 -0.62
N THR A 73 -1.29 1.74 -1.31
CA THR A 73 -2.68 2.08 -0.98
C THR A 73 -3.60 0.89 -1.28
N LEU A 74 -3.46 0.29 -2.48
CA LEU A 74 -4.17 -0.95 -2.85
C LEU A 74 -3.88 -2.08 -1.86
N ARG A 75 -2.61 -2.25 -1.48
CA ARG A 75 -2.20 -3.24 -0.48
C ARG A 75 -2.94 -3.02 0.83
N ALA A 76 -2.91 -1.81 1.39
CA ALA A 76 -3.60 -1.50 2.64
C ALA A 76 -5.12 -1.74 2.56
N TYR A 77 -5.72 -1.40 1.42
CA TYR A 77 -7.14 -1.64 1.15
C TYR A 77 -7.48 -3.14 1.15
N TRP A 78 -6.76 -3.94 0.35
CA TRP A 78 -7.00 -5.39 0.27
C TRP A 78 -6.58 -6.17 1.53
N GLU A 79 -5.64 -5.65 2.32
CA GLU A 79 -5.32 -6.18 3.65
C GLU A 79 -6.41 -5.85 4.69
N GLY A 80 -7.40 -5.01 4.36
CA GLY A 80 -8.52 -4.66 5.24
C GLY A 80 -8.19 -3.60 6.30
N LYS A 81 -7.15 -2.79 6.08
CA LYS A 81 -6.68 -1.75 7.03
C LYS A 81 -7.58 -0.51 7.05
N LYS A 82 -8.86 -0.69 7.40
CA LYS A 82 -9.92 0.32 7.36
C LYS A 82 -9.54 1.63 8.03
N GLU A 83 -8.83 1.55 9.16
CA GLU A 83 -8.41 2.70 9.96
C GLU A 83 -7.55 3.70 9.18
N LEU A 84 -6.80 3.24 8.17
CA LEU A 84 -5.96 4.10 7.33
C LEU A 84 -6.78 4.95 6.33
N PHE A 85 -8.05 4.60 6.11
CA PHE A 85 -8.91 5.24 5.12
C PHE A 85 -9.90 6.25 5.71
N LYS A 86 -9.84 6.49 7.02
CA LYS A 86 -10.74 7.42 7.71
C LYS A 86 -10.68 8.83 7.11
N GLY A 87 -11.83 9.37 6.73
CA GLY A 87 -11.98 10.68 6.13
C GLY A 87 -11.54 10.78 4.66
N LEU A 88 -11.25 9.65 4.01
CA LEU A 88 -10.96 9.58 2.57
C LEU A 88 -12.22 9.18 1.79
N ALA A 89 -12.24 9.47 0.49
CA ALA A 89 -13.39 9.22 -0.39
C ALA A 89 -13.88 7.76 -0.33
N ILE A 90 -12.97 6.78 -0.30
CA ILE A 90 -13.33 5.36 -0.26
C ILE A 90 -14.09 4.96 1.02
N GLU A 91 -13.88 5.64 2.16
CA GLU A 91 -14.64 5.34 3.37
C GLU A 91 -16.14 5.53 3.15
N GLN A 92 -16.53 6.56 2.38
CA GLN A 92 -17.93 6.81 2.05
C GLN A 92 -18.45 5.90 0.94
N LEU A 93 -17.62 5.63 -0.07
CA LEU A 93 -18.00 4.74 -1.18
C LEU A 93 -18.26 3.30 -0.72
N GLU A 94 -17.57 2.88 0.34
CA GLU A 94 -17.70 1.56 0.97
C GLU A 94 -18.72 1.52 2.11
N ALA A 95 -19.40 2.62 2.43
CA ALA A 95 -20.18 2.74 3.66
C ALA A 95 -21.35 1.74 3.76
N ASP A 96 -21.93 1.38 2.63
CA ASP A 96 -23.09 0.48 2.53
C ASP A 96 -22.71 -0.98 2.23
N ASP A 97 -21.41 -1.29 2.04
CA ASP A 97 -20.93 -2.66 1.82
C ASP A 97 -20.40 -3.28 3.13
N PRO A 98 -21.10 -4.27 3.71
CA PRO A 98 -20.66 -4.94 4.94
C PRO A 98 -19.38 -5.75 4.77
N GLU A 99 -18.98 -6.09 3.54
CA GLU A 99 -17.78 -6.89 3.22
C GLU A 99 -16.60 -6.03 2.72
N ALA A 100 -16.76 -4.71 2.60
CA ALA A 100 -15.77 -3.78 2.04
C ALA A 100 -14.34 -3.93 2.60
N TRP A 101 -14.23 -4.24 3.89
CA TRP A 101 -12.96 -4.25 4.63
C TRP A 101 -12.46 -5.66 4.92
N LYS A 102 -12.95 -6.64 4.16
CA LYS A 102 -12.48 -8.02 4.26
C LYS A 102 -11.00 -8.10 3.89
N SER A 103 -10.24 -8.86 4.66
CA SER A 103 -8.82 -9.06 4.41
C SER A 103 -8.59 -10.18 3.39
N TYR A 104 -7.80 -9.90 2.37
CA TYR A 104 -7.38 -10.82 1.31
C TYR A 104 -5.88 -11.15 1.46
N PRO A 105 -5.43 -12.36 1.06
CA PRO A 105 -4.00 -12.64 0.88
C PRO A 105 -3.40 -11.69 -0.17
N VAL A 106 -2.49 -10.81 0.24
CA VAL A 106 -1.80 -9.88 -0.66
C VAL A 106 -0.33 -10.25 -0.83
N PHE A 107 0.05 -10.58 -2.07
CA PHE A 107 1.43 -10.88 -2.47
C PHE A 107 2.04 -9.67 -3.17
N TYR A 108 2.77 -8.85 -2.41
CA TYR A 108 3.47 -7.68 -2.92
C TYR A 108 4.91 -8.01 -3.31
N PHE A 109 5.18 -8.05 -4.61
CA PHE A 109 6.52 -8.20 -5.17
C PHE A 109 7.16 -6.83 -5.33
N ASP A 110 8.19 -6.55 -4.52
CA ASP A 110 8.99 -5.34 -4.66
C ASP A 110 10.27 -5.67 -5.43
N LEU A 111 10.28 -5.38 -6.73
CA LEU A 111 11.43 -5.62 -7.60
C LEU A 111 12.30 -4.37 -7.73
N ASN A 112 12.01 -3.30 -6.98
CA ASN A 112 12.84 -2.11 -6.99
C ASN A 112 14.19 -2.38 -6.33
N GLY A 113 15.28 -1.87 -6.94
CA GLY A 113 16.62 -1.92 -6.35
C GLY A 113 17.41 -3.21 -6.59
N GLN A 114 16.90 -4.14 -7.41
CA GLN A 114 17.69 -5.29 -7.86
C GLN A 114 18.70 -4.85 -8.93
N ASP A 115 19.97 -5.23 -8.73
CA ASP A 115 20.96 -5.11 -9.79
C ASP A 115 20.72 -6.23 -10.82
N HIS A 116 19.93 -5.90 -11.83
CA HIS A 116 19.62 -6.80 -12.94
C HIS A 116 20.83 -7.07 -13.86
N SER A 117 22.05 -6.65 -13.49
CA SER A 117 23.28 -7.04 -14.18
C SER A 117 23.54 -8.55 -14.15
N LYS A 118 22.95 -9.27 -13.19
CA LYS A 118 23.00 -10.74 -13.11
C LYS A 118 21.69 -11.35 -13.62
N LEU A 119 21.81 -12.32 -14.53
CA LEU A 119 20.69 -13.10 -15.06
C LEU A 119 19.85 -13.79 -13.95
N SER A 120 20.44 -14.12 -12.80
CA SER A 120 19.74 -14.79 -11.69
C SER A 120 19.06 -13.86 -10.68
N ALA A 121 19.36 -12.54 -10.70
CA ALA A 121 18.94 -11.64 -9.63
C ALA A 121 17.41 -11.55 -9.45
N LEU A 122 16.67 -11.67 -10.56
CA LEU A 122 15.21 -11.71 -10.52
C LEU A 122 14.70 -12.99 -9.86
N ASP A 123 15.24 -14.15 -10.26
CA ASP A 123 14.83 -15.45 -9.72
C ASP A 123 15.14 -15.53 -8.22
N ASP A 124 16.29 -15.01 -7.79
CA ASP A 124 16.68 -14.95 -6.38
C ASP A 124 15.71 -14.08 -5.56
N ALA A 125 15.33 -12.92 -6.09
CA ALA A 125 14.35 -12.02 -5.46
C ALA A 125 12.96 -12.67 -5.34
N LEU A 126 12.48 -13.30 -6.42
CA LEU A 126 11.22 -14.04 -6.43
C LEU A 126 11.27 -15.20 -5.44
N ALA A 127 12.35 -15.98 -5.42
CA ALA A 127 12.54 -17.10 -4.50
C ALA A 127 12.49 -16.65 -3.03
N ALA A 128 13.09 -15.50 -2.71
CA ALA A 128 13.09 -14.92 -1.38
C ALA A 128 11.67 -14.49 -0.94
N HIS A 129 10.93 -13.80 -1.81
CA HIS A 129 9.53 -13.44 -1.56
C HIS A 129 8.65 -14.68 -1.32
N LEU A 130 8.75 -15.67 -2.22
CA LEU A 130 7.98 -16.92 -2.09
C LEU A 130 8.29 -17.64 -0.78
N LYS A 131 9.57 -17.72 -0.40
CA LYS A 131 9.98 -18.41 0.84
C LYS A 131 9.30 -17.82 2.08
N GLN A 132 9.17 -16.50 2.16
CA GLN A 132 8.49 -15.84 3.27
C GLN A 132 7.01 -16.24 3.34
N TRP A 133 6.30 -16.19 2.21
CA TRP A 133 4.88 -16.51 2.20
C TRP A 133 4.59 -18.01 2.30
N GLU A 134 5.46 -18.87 1.80
CA GLU A 134 5.35 -20.32 1.97
C GLU A 134 5.39 -20.70 3.45
N GLN A 135 6.21 -20.03 4.27
CA GLN A 135 6.20 -20.22 5.72
C GLN A 135 4.84 -19.88 6.34
N GLU A 136 4.18 -18.82 5.85
CA GLU A 136 2.90 -18.36 6.36
C GLU A 136 1.72 -19.25 5.94
N TYR A 137 1.67 -19.67 4.68
CA TYR A 137 0.50 -20.34 4.10
C TYR A 137 0.64 -21.86 3.95
N ILE A 138 1.87 -22.39 3.91
CA ILE A 138 2.14 -23.82 3.66
C ILE A 138 2.85 -24.47 4.85
N GLY A 139 3.81 -23.77 5.46
CA GLY A 139 4.58 -24.21 6.63
C GLY A 139 5.89 -24.92 6.30
N THR A 140 6.03 -25.56 5.14
CA THR A 140 7.30 -26.15 4.67
C THR A 140 7.63 -25.67 3.25
N GLY A 141 8.89 -25.32 3.02
CA GLY A 141 9.36 -24.88 1.70
C GLY A 141 9.45 -26.05 0.73
N SER A 142 9.26 -25.78 -0.56
CA SER A 142 9.45 -26.75 -1.63
C SER A 142 10.73 -26.44 -2.42
N ASN A 143 11.37 -27.50 -2.94
CA ASN A 143 12.46 -27.40 -3.93
C ASN A 143 11.92 -27.37 -5.37
N ASP A 144 10.60 -27.26 -5.56
CA ASP A 144 9.99 -27.12 -6.88
C ASP A 144 10.44 -25.83 -7.59
N PRO A 145 10.37 -25.80 -8.93
CA PRO A 145 10.54 -24.58 -9.71
C PRO A 145 9.61 -23.43 -9.27
N LEU A 146 10.07 -22.17 -9.38
CA LEU A 146 9.33 -20.98 -8.96
C LEU A 146 7.87 -20.90 -9.45
N PRO A 147 7.55 -21.24 -10.72
CA PRO A 147 6.15 -21.20 -11.18
C PRO A 147 5.24 -22.19 -10.43
N ILE A 148 5.76 -23.37 -10.08
CA ILE A 148 5.03 -24.39 -9.33
C ILE A 148 4.84 -23.94 -7.89
N ARG A 149 5.92 -23.42 -7.27
CA ARG A 149 5.88 -22.85 -5.92
C ARG A 149 4.85 -21.73 -5.81
N PHE A 150 4.86 -20.78 -6.74
CA PHE A 150 3.91 -19.68 -6.76
C PHE A 150 2.47 -20.16 -6.94
N ASN A 151 2.20 -21.09 -7.86
CA ASN A 151 0.87 -21.66 -8.05
C ASN A 151 0.35 -22.36 -6.77
N ASN A 152 1.21 -23.17 -6.15
CA ASN A 152 0.88 -23.86 -4.90
C ASN A 152 0.63 -22.86 -3.77
N LEU A 153 1.41 -21.78 -3.69
CA LEU A 153 1.20 -20.70 -2.73
C LEU A 153 -0.19 -20.06 -2.87
N LEU A 154 -0.58 -19.68 -4.09
CA LEU A 154 -1.90 -19.07 -4.35
C LEU A 154 -3.04 -20.03 -3.97
N LYS A 155 -2.93 -21.31 -4.34
CA LYS A 155 -3.92 -22.33 -3.97
C LYS A 155 -4.03 -22.49 -2.45
N LYS A 156 -2.90 -22.62 -1.75
CA LYS A 156 -2.88 -22.81 -0.30
C LYS A 156 -3.37 -21.57 0.46
N ALA A 157 -3.04 -20.38 -0.02
CA ALA A 157 -3.56 -19.14 0.54
C ALA A 157 -5.08 -19.02 0.36
N HIS A 158 -5.61 -19.39 -0.81
CA HIS A 158 -7.04 -19.46 -1.04
C HIS A 158 -7.73 -20.50 -0.14
N GLU A 159 -7.20 -21.73 -0.07
CA GLU A 159 -7.72 -22.80 0.79
C GLU A 159 -7.75 -22.38 2.27
N LYS A 160 -6.72 -21.68 2.74
CA LYS A 160 -6.60 -21.26 4.15
C LYS A 160 -7.51 -20.09 4.52
N THR A 161 -7.74 -19.15 3.61
CA THR A 161 -8.47 -17.89 3.89
C THR A 161 -9.89 -17.84 3.32
N GLY A 162 -10.20 -18.73 2.38
CA GLY A 162 -11.43 -18.66 1.57
C GLY A 162 -11.48 -17.46 0.61
N GLN A 163 -10.44 -16.63 0.54
CA GLN A 163 -10.40 -15.42 -0.27
C GLN A 163 -9.58 -15.60 -1.54
N ARG A 164 -9.92 -14.85 -2.58
CA ARG A 164 -9.07 -14.76 -3.78
C ARG A 164 -7.74 -14.09 -3.41
N CYS A 165 -6.68 -14.40 -4.15
CA CYS A 165 -5.37 -13.80 -3.91
C CYS A 165 -5.23 -12.50 -4.68
N VAL A 166 -4.62 -11.49 -4.06
CA VAL A 166 -4.24 -10.23 -4.70
C VAL A 166 -2.74 -10.25 -4.93
N VAL A 167 -2.31 -10.01 -6.17
CA VAL A 167 -0.90 -9.97 -6.55
C VAL A 167 -0.55 -8.57 -7.03
N LEU A 168 0.38 -7.93 -6.36
CA LEU A 168 0.85 -6.58 -6.68
C LEU A 168 2.33 -6.64 -7.06
N VAL A 169 2.70 -6.01 -8.17
CA VAL A 169 4.08 -6.04 -8.66
C VAL A 169 4.58 -4.61 -8.84
N ASP A 170 5.59 -4.25 -8.05
CA ASP A 170 6.30 -2.98 -8.14
C ASP A 170 7.71 -3.14 -8.70
N GLY A 171 8.14 -2.15 -9.47
CA GLY A 171 9.35 -2.15 -10.29
C GLY A 171 9.37 -0.99 -11.29
#